data_AF-A0A0D5NRM6-F1
#
_entry.id   AF-A0A0D5NRM6-F1
#
_cell.length_a   1.000
_cell.length_b   1.000
_cell.length_c   1.000
_cell.angle_alpha   90.00
_cell.angle_beta   90.00
_cell.angle_gamma   90.00
#
_symmetry.space_group_name_H-M   'P 1'
#
loop_
_entity.id
_entity.type
_entity.pdbx_description
1 polymer ?
#
loop_
_entity_poly.entity_id
_entity_poly.type
_entity_poly.pdbx_seq_one_letter_code
_entity_poly.pdbx_strand_id
1 'polypeptide(L)'
;MNDTYDIHILEPEIVYFSRGTGGVLKGVVEGKLYEELIVFRAFPFLYPTQYISIRDSKGEELGIIQDIWQLDEESGKELERELQFRYFLPRVTRIESVKNKTDLWIWELQTGLGRTRLSMPNLHEYMLFPGGGRIILRDVSGKRCEIEDWRTLDSHSRMQLTDVI
;
A
#
# COMPACT_ATOMS: atom_id res chain seq x y z
N MET A 1 -1.44 33.38 1.65
CA MET A 1 -2.41 32.65 0.81
C MET A 1 -1.56 31.68 0.02
N ASN A 2 -1.67 30.38 0.30
CA ASN A 2 -1.07 29.38 -0.58
C ASN A 2 -1.89 29.35 -1.87
N ASP A 3 -1.20 29.27 -3.01
CA ASP A 3 -1.86 29.13 -4.30
C ASP A 3 -2.57 27.77 -4.35
N THR A 4 -3.66 27.67 -5.11
CA THR A 4 -4.46 26.42 -5.18
C THR A 4 -3.65 25.26 -5.79
N TYR A 5 -2.52 25.58 -6.41
CA TYR A 5 -1.64 24.64 -7.09
C TYR A 5 -0.34 24.35 -6.32
N ASP A 6 -0.14 24.95 -5.15
CA ASP A 6 1.08 24.72 -4.37
C ASP A 6 0.98 23.40 -3.59
N ILE A 7 1.99 22.55 -3.78
CA ILE A 7 2.19 21.37 -2.94
C ILE A 7 2.81 21.86 -1.63
N HIS A 8 2.06 21.73 -0.53
CA HIS A 8 2.56 22.07 0.79
C HIS A 8 3.29 20.87 1.40
N ILE A 9 4.63 20.93 1.40
CA ILE A 9 5.48 19.96 2.10
C ILE A 9 5.53 20.36 3.58
N LEU A 10 5.28 19.39 4.45
CA LEU A 10 5.34 19.57 5.90
C LEU A 10 6.77 19.37 6.38
N GLU A 11 7.27 20.35 7.15
CA GLU A 11 8.59 20.27 7.76
C GLU A 11 8.59 19.25 8.92
N PRO A 12 9.55 18.30 8.97
CA PRO A 12 9.58 17.26 9.99
C PRO A 12 9.59 17.77 11.43
N GLU A 13 10.17 18.94 11.72
CA GLU A 13 10.31 19.45 13.09
C GLU A 13 9.01 19.98 13.70
N ILE A 14 7.99 20.23 12.87
CA ILE A 14 6.71 20.83 13.28
C ILE A 14 5.52 19.88 13.13
N VAL A 15 5.80 18.60 12.90
CA VAL A 15 4.80 17.53 12.84
C VAL A 15 5.13 16.44 13.85
N TYR A 16 4.11 15.99 14.57
CA TYR A 16 4.22 14.92 15.55
C TYR A 16 3.02 14.00 15.41
N PHE A 17 3.26 12.69 15.29
CA PHE A 17 2.20 11.71 15.16
C PHE A 17 2.25 10.74 16.34
N SER A 18 1.07 10.42 16.86
CA SER A 18 0.91 9.47 17.95
C SER A 18 -0.39 8.70 17.78
N ARG A 19 -0.61 7.68 18.60
CA ARG A 19 -1.82 6.87 18.56
C ARG A 19 -2.69 7.15 19.77
N GLY A 20 -3.92 7.58 19.52
CA GLY A 20 -4.90 7.81 20.55
C GLY A 20 -5.66 6.55 20.98
N THR A 21 -6.60 6.73 21.91
CA THR A 21 -7.52 5.69 22.36
C THR A 21 -8.26 5.05 21.17
N GLY A 22 -8.34 3.72 21.14
CA GLY A 22 -9.00 2.97 20.06
C GLY A 22 -8.14 2.78 18.80
N GLY A 23 -6.86 3.19 18.82
CA GLY A 23 -5.93 2.93 17.72
C GLY A 23 -5.94 3.98 16.60
N VAL A 24 -6.67 5.08 16.79
CA VAL A 24 -6.79 6.19 15.82
C VAL A 24 -5.47 6.97 15.76
N LEU A 25 -5.00 7.25 14.54
CA LEU A 25 -3.84 8.12 14.33
C LEU A 25 -4.21 9.56 14.68
N LYS A 26 -3.42 10.18 15.55
CA LYS A 26 -3.54 11.58 15.97
C LYS A 26 -2.24 12.31 15.67
N GLY A 27 -2.27 13.63 15.71
CA GLY A 27 -1.04 14.38 15.60
C GLY A 27 -1.17 15.86 15.84
N VAL A 28 -0.01 16.51 15.96
CA VAL A 28 0.13 17.95 15.91
C VAL A 28 0.75 18.28 14.56
N VAL A 29 0.09 19.13 13.78
CA VAL A 29 0.58 19.60 12.48
C VAL A 29 0.63 21.11 12.55
N GLU A 30 1.82 21.69 12.40
CA GLU A 30 2.05 23.14 12.48
C GLU A 30 1.46 23.79 13.75
N GLY A 31 1.57 23.10 14.89
CA GLY A 31 1.09 23.58 16.18
C GLY A 31 -0.41 23.38 16.44
N LYS A 32 -1.17 22.83 15.48
CA LYS A 32 -2.59 22.49 15.67
C LYS A 32 -2.76 21.00 15.97
N LEU A 33 -3.55 20.70 17.00
CA LEU A 33 -3.90 19.32 17.38
C LEU A 33 -5.02 18.78 16.47
N TYR A 34 -4.82 17.55 16.01
CA TYR A 34 -5.78 16.76 15.25
C TYR A 34 -6.07 15.44 15.97
N GLU A 35 -7.33 15.24 16.34
CA GLU A 35 -7.81 14.03 17.05
C GLU A 35 -7.99 12.81 16.14
N GLU A 36 -7.95 13.02 14.82
CA GLU A 36 -7.98 11.97 13.82
C GLU A 36 -7.28 12.48 12.56
N LEU A 37 -6.34 11.68 12.07
CA LEU A 37 -5.61 11.92 10.84
C LEU A 37 -5.72 10.72 9.90
N ILE A 38 -5.77 11.02 8.62
CA ILE A 38 -5.87 10.05 7.54
C ILE A 38 -4.65 10.22 6.64
N VAL A 39 -3.99 9.12 6.27
CA VAL A 39 -2.75 9.15 5.49
C VAL A 39 -2.87 8.41 4.16
N PHE A 40 -2.39 9.01 3.07
CA PHE A 40 -2.38 8.37 1.76
C PHE A 40 -1.01 8.45 1.10
N ARG A 41 -0.62 7.39 0.39
CA ARG A 41 0.54 7.46 -0.52
C ARG A 41 0.12 8.19 -1.79
N ALA A 42 0.84 9.27 -2.15
CA ALA A 42 0.67 9.89 -3.46
C ALA A 42 1.15 8.95 -4.59
N PHE A 43 2.17 8.13 -4.31
CA PHE A 43 2.70 7.12 -5.23
C PHE A 43 2.69 5.72 -4.58
N PRO A 44 1.54 5.04 -4.52
CA PRO A 44 1.32 3.85 -3.70
C PRO A 44 2.33 2.70 -3.84
N PHE A 45 2.95 2.59 -5.02
CA PHE A 45 3.81 1.46 -5.39
C PHE A 45 5.27 1.83 -5.63
N LEU A 46 5.57 3.08 -5.99
CA LEU A 46 6.93 3.53 -6.32
C LEU A 46 7.66 4.05 -5.08
N TYR A 47 6.96 4.83 -4.25
CA TYR A 47 7.55 5.46 -3.07
C TYR A 47 6.72 5.14 -1.82
N PRO A 48 6.88 3.94 -1.24
CA PRO A 48 5.99 3.44 -0.18
C PRO A 48 6.12 4.22 1.14
N THR A 49 7.23 4.92 1.33
CA THR A 49 7.54 5.73 2.53
C THR A 49 7.63 7.22 2.22
N GLN A 50 7.44 7.63 0.95
CA GLN A 50 7.63 9.01 0.53
C GLN A 50 6.36 9.59 -0.07
N TYR A 51 6.27 10.93 -0.04
CA TYR A 51 5.13 11.68 -0.53
C TYR A 51 3.82 11.20 0.10
N ILE A 52 3.80 11.20 1.43
CA ILE A 52 2.65 10.76 2.22
C ILE A 52 1.78 11.97 2.52
N SER A 53 0.59 11.98 1.90
CA SER A 53 -0.46 12.97 2.14
C SER A 53 -1.04 12.75 3.52
N ILE A 54 -0.99 13.79 4.35
CA ILE A 54 -1.62 13.86 5.67
C ILE A 54 -2.91 14.65 5.53
N ARG A 55 -4.01 14.09 6.00
CA ARG A 55 -5.35 14.66 5.86
C ARG A 55 -6.09 14.66 7.19
N ASP A 56 -7.00 15.60 7.35
CA ASP A 56 -7.92 15.58 8.48
C ASP A 56 -9.05 14.54 8.29
N SER A 57 -9.93 14.42 9.27
CA SER A 57 -11.08 13.50 9.23
C SER A 57 -12.14 13.85 8.17
N LYS A 58 -12.09 15.06 7.59
CA LYS A 58 -12.94 15.47 6.47
C LYS A 58 -12.30 15.15 5.11
N GLY A 59 -11.04 14.69 5.11
CA GLY A 59 -10.28 14.37 3.92
C GLY A 59 -9.58 15.57 3.29
N GLU A 60 -9.56 16.73 3.96
CA GLU A 60 -8.80 17.90 3.52
C GLU A 60 -7.31 17.63 3.74
N GLU A 61 -6.50 17.84 2.70
CA GLU A 61 -5.05 17.64 2.79
C GLU A 61 -4.42 18.78 3.59
N LEU A 62 -3.76 18.41 4.68
CA LEU A 62 -3.02 19.31 5.53
C LEU A 62 -1.62 19.56 5.00
N GLY A 63 -1.07 18.61 4.22
CA GLY A 63 0.23 18.69 3.57
C GLY A 63 0.81 17.31 3.30
N ILE A 64 2.05 17.28 2.83
CA ILE A 64 2.76 16.06 2.42
C ILE A 64 4.04 15.89 3.23
N ILE A 65 4.23 14.72 3.83
CA ILE A 65 5.53 14.28 4.35
C ILE A 65 6.37 13.78 3.16
N GLN A 66 7.56 14.37 2.97
CA GLN A 66 8.44 13.97 1.88
C GLN A 66 8.97 12.54 2.09
N ASP A 67 9.48 12.20 3.28
CA ASP A 67 9.84 10.83 3.65
C ASP A 67 9.58 10.60 5.15
N ILE A 68 8.89 9.52 5.52
CA ILE A 68 8.59 9.24 6.94
C ILE A 68 9.84 9.00 7.78
N TRP A 69 10.97 8.64 7.14
CA TRP A 69 12.25 8.44 7.83
C TRP A 69 12.96 9.76 8.20
N GLN A 70 12.43 10.90 7.77
CA GLN A 70 12.91 12.23 8.17
C GLN A 70 12.22 12.75 9.44
N LEU A 71 11.13 12.10 9.86
CA LEU A 71 10.42 12.43 11.09
C LEU A 71 11.20 11.99 12.32
N ASP A 72 10.76 12.46 13.49
CA ASP A 72 11.18 11.83 14.74
C ASP A 72 10.79 10.34 14.75
N GLU A 73 11.51 9.54 15.53
CA GLU A 73 11.40 8.08 15.51
C GLU A 73 9.99 7.58 15.87
N GLU A 74 9.28 8.26 16.77
CA GLU A 74 7.93 7.89 17.18
C GLU A 74 6.93 8.15 16.05
N SER A 75 6.98 9.36 15.49
CA SER A 75 6.14 9.78 14.37
C SER A 75 6.34 8.91 13.13
N GLY A 76 7.59 8.60 12.79
CA GLY A 76 7.92 7.73 11.66
C GLY A 76 7.33 6.32 11.81
N LYS A 77 7.44 5.73 13.01
CA LYS A 77 6.85 4.41 13.31
C LYS A 77 5.33 4.43 13.25
N GLU A 78 4.69 5.48 13.74
CA GLU A 78 3.23 5.58 13.70
C GLU A 78 2.68 5.76 12.29
N LEU A 79 3.37 6.51 11.43
CA LEU A 79 3.04 6.57 10.01
C LEU A 79 3.31 5.24 9.30
N GLU A 80 4.44 4.59 9.55
CA GLU A 80 4.73 3.27 8.98
C GLU A 80 3.60 2.27 9.32
N ARG A 81 3.22 2.21 10.60
CA ARG A 81 2.11 1.37 11.07
C ARG A 81 0.79 1.71 10.39
N GLU A 82 0.44 2.99 10.28
CA GLU A 82 -0.82 3.40 9.65
C GLU A 82 -0.85 3.05 8.16
N LEU A 83 0.27 3.27 7.47
CA LEU A 83 0.45 2.88 6.06
C LEU A 83 0.39 1.36 5.90
N GLN A 84 0.97 0.59 6.82
CA GLN A 84 0.82 -0.86 6.84
C GLN A 84 -0.64 -1.25 6.99
N PHE A 85 -1.39 -0.71 7.95
CA PHE A 85 -2.82 -1.04 8.10
C PHE A 85 -3.66 -0.71 6.86
N ARG A 86 -3.43 0.45 6.25
CA ARG A 86 -4.19 0.89 5.07
C ARG A 86 -3.82 0.14 3.79
N TYR A 87 -2.54 -0.17 3.60
CA TYR A 87 -2.00 -0.70 2.34
C TYR A 87 -1.46 -2.12 2.46
N PHE A 88 -1.76 -2.84 3.55
CA PHE A 88 -1.30 -4.20 3.75
C PHE A 88 -1.70 -5.08 2.55
N LEU A 89 -0.69 -5.66 1.90
CA LEU A 89 -0.85 -6.66 0.86
C LEU A 89 -0.22 -7.96 1.36
N PRO A 90 -1.01 -9.05 1.53
CA PRO A 90 -0.45 -10.37 1.77
C PRO A 90 0.59 -10.71 0.69
N ARG A 91 1.82 -10.97 1.11
CA ARG A 91 2.90 -11.39 0.21
C ARG A 91 2.70 -12.83 -0.23
N VAL A 92 2.64 -13.05 -1.53
CA VAL A 92 2.59 -14.37 -2.17
C VAL A 92 3.98 -15.00 -2.07
N THR A 93 4.06 -16.15 -1.42
CA THR A 93 5.30 -16.92 -1.28
C THR A 93 5.39 -18.07 -2.28
N ARG A 94 4.24 -18.54 -2.80
CA ARG A 94 4.15 -19.60 -3.81
C ARG A 94 2.85 -19.48 -4.60
N ILE A 95 2.92 -19.79 -5.89
CA ILE A 95 1.79 -19.93 -6.80
C ILE A 95 1.55 -21.43 -7.00
N GLU A 96 0.44 -21.93 -6.47
CA GLU A 96 0.09 -23.35 -6.52
C GLU A 96 -0.54 -23.73 -7.86
N SER A 97 -1.40 -22.86 -8.42
CA SER A 97 -1.85 -22.99 -9.81
C SER A 97 -2.49 -21.72 -10.35
N VAL A 98 -2.41 -21.55 -11.67
CA VAL A 98 -3.14 -20.54 -12.45
C VAL A 98 -3.92 -21.27 -13.54
N LYS A 99 -5.25 -21.13 -13.55
CA LYS A 99 -6.13 -21.85 -14.49
C LYS A 99 -7.21 -20.94 -15.04
N ASN A 100 -7.44 -20.97 -16.35
CA ASN A 100 -8.62 -20.36 -16.95
C ASN A 100 -9.78 -21.39 -16.92
N LYS A 101 -10.87 -21.07 -16.23
CA LYS A 101 -12.09 -21.89 -16.16
C LYS A 101 -13.30 -21.01 -16.43
N THR A 102 -14.05 -21.31 -17.48
CA THR A 102 -15.33 -20.62 -17.77
C THR A 102 -15.15 -19.10 -17.82
N ASP A 103 -14.18 -18.63 -18.60
CA ASP A 103 -13.84 -17.20 -18.76
C ASP A 103 -13.40 -16.48 -17.47
N LEU A 104 -12.92 -17.26 -16.49
CA LEU A 104 -12.40 -16.75 -15.23
C LEU A 104 -11.04 -17.38 -14.92
N TRP A 105 -10.05 -16.53 -14.70
CA TRP A 105 -8.75 -16.95 -14.21
C TRP A 105 -8.81 -17.17 -12.70
N ILE A 106 -8.49 -18.39 -12.30
CA ILE A 106 -8.41 -18.81 -10.91
C ILE A 106 -6.94 -18.98 -10.54
N TRP A 107 -6.52 -18.20 -9.54
CA TRP A 107 -5.19 -18.27 -8.97
C TRP A 107 -5.31 -18.88 -7.57
N GLU A 108 -4.61 -19.98 -7.33
CA GLU A 108 -4.45 -20.60 -6.03
C GLU A 108 -3.06 -20.27 -5.49
N LEU A 109 -3.02 -19.61 -4.33
CA LEU A 109 -1.82 -18.95 -3.81
C LEU A 109 -1.56 -19.35 -2.36
N GLN A 110 -0.27 -19.45 -2.02
CA GLN A 110 0.20 -19.42 -0.65
C GLN A 110 0.71 -18.01 -0.34
N THR A 111 0.26 -17.44 0.77
CA THR A 111 0.72 -16.14 1.27
C THR A 111 1.28 -16.25 2.67
N GLY A 112 1.90 -15.16 3.15
CA GLY A 112 2.28 -15.02 4.57
C GLY A 112 1.12 -15.16 5.55
N LEU A 113 -0.14 -15.03 5.10
CA LEU A 113 -1.36 -15.23 5.92
C LEU A 113 -2.05 -16.58 5.66
N GLY A 114 -1.41 -17.50 4.94
CA GLY A 114 -1.98 -18.78 4.58
C GLY A 114 -2.46 -18.84 3.13
N ARG A 115 -3.24 -19.89 2.83
CA ARG A 115 -3.75 -20.17 1.49
C ARG A 115 -4.86 -19.18 1.12
N THR A 116 -4.85 -18.72 -0.12
CA THR A 116 -5.92 -17.88 -0.67
C THR A 116 -6.18 -18.21 -2.13
N ARG A 117 -7.36 -17.81 -2.59
CA ARG A 117 -7.79 -17.92 -3.98
C ARG A 117 -8.20 -16.55 -4.48
N LEU A 118 -7.79 -16.22 -5.70
CA LEU A 118 -8.21 -15.04 -6.45
C LEU A 118 -8.94 -15.47 -7.72
N SER A 119 -9.90 -14.65 -8.14
CA SER A 119 -10.75 -14.87 -9.31
C SER A 119 -10.77 -13.60 -10.18
N MET A 120 -10.27 -13.70 -11.40
CA MET A 120 -10.07 -12.56 -12.31
C MET A 120 -10.69 -12.85 -13.68
N PRO A 121 -11.67 -12.07 -14.15
CA PRO A 121 -12.25 -12.25 -15.50
C PRO A 121 -11.20 -11.99 -16.59
N ASN A 122 -10.35 -10.98 -16.38
CA ASN A 122 -9.29 -10.57 -17.29
C ASN A 122 -8.00 -10.38 -16.48
N LEU A 123 -6.88 -10.97 -16.91
CA LEU A 123 -5.61 -10.82 -16.20
C LEU A 123 -5.07 -9.40 -16.26
N HIS A 124 -5.08 -8.77 -17.44
CA HIS A 124 -4.46 -7.45 -17.66
C HIS A 124 -5.10 -6.33 -16.84
N GLU A 125 -6.40 -6.42 -16.56
CA GLU A 125 -7.11 -5.43 -15.74
C GLU A 125 -6.92 -5.65 -14.22
N TYR A 126 -6.55 -6.87 -13.83
CA TYR A 126 -6.48 -7.29 -12.43
C TYR A 126 -5.04 -7.52 -11.93
N MET A 127 -4.06 -7.41 -12.83
CA MET A 127 -2.64 -7.46 -12.53
C MET A 127 -2.01 -6.10 -12.80
N LEU A 128 -1.30 -5.56 -11.81
CA LEU A 128 -0.51 -4.35 -11.96
C LEU A 128 0.97 -4.70 -11.87
N PHE A 129 1.77 -4.03 -12.69
CA PHE A 129 3.22 -4.24 -12.78
C PHE A 129 3.95 -2.93 -12.45
N PRO A 130 4.15 -2.60 -11.16
CA PRO A 130 4.84 -1.36 -10.77
C PRO A 130 6.31 -1.28 -11.17
N GLY A 131 6.90 -2.36 -11.68
CA GLY A 131 8.32 -2.46 -12.01
C GLY A 131 9.11 -3.29 -10.99
N GLY A 132 10.41 -3.50 -11.26
CA GLY A 132 11.31 -4.19 -10.32
C GLY A 132 10.99 -5.68 -10.07
N GLY A 133 10.20 -6.32 -10.92
CA GLY A 133 9.73 -7.70 -10.72
C GLY A 133 8.50 -7.81 -9.81
N ARG A 134 7.93 -6.68 -9.36
CA ARG A 134 6.76 -6.63 -8.51
C ARG A 134 5.48 -6.85 -9.32
N ILE A 135 4.55 -7.65 -8.79
CA ILE A 135 3.22 -7.88 -9.37
C ILE A 135 2.18 -7.72 -8.27
N ILE A 136 1.18 -6.88 -8.51
CA ILE A 136 0.03 -6.74 -7.60
C ILE A 136 -1.16 -7.42 -8.24
N LEU A 137 -1.71 -8.39 -7.52
CA LEU A 137 -2.87 -9.16 -7.92
C LEU A 137 -4.09 -8.62 -7.20
N ARG A 138 -5.19 -8.39 -7.92
CA ARG A 138 -6.50 -8.07 -7.36
C ARG A 138 -7.54 -9.07 -7.88
N ASP A 139 -8.61 -9.31 -7.14
CA ASP A 139 -9.77 -10.05 -7.65
C ASP A 139 -11.05 -9.20 -7.73
N VAL A 140 -12.11 -9.80 -8.26
CA VAL A 140 -13.45 -9.19 -8.37
C VAL A 140 -14.05 -8.75 -7.02
N SER A 141 -13.67 -9.38 -5.92
CA SER A 141 -14.11 -9.02 -4.57
C SER A 141 -13.31 -7.88 -3.95
N GLY A 142 -12.24 -7.45 -4.63
CA GLY A 142 -11.32 -6.44 -4.13
C GLY A 142 -10.21 -6.99 -3.23
N LYS A 143 -10.11 -8.32 -3.06
CA LYS A 143 -8.97 -8.94 -2.37
C LYS A 143 -7.71 -8.66 -3.17
N ARG A 144 -6.63 -8.33 -2.48
CA ARG A 144 -5.34 -8.03 -3.10
C ARG A 144 -4.23 -8.87 -2.48
N CYS A 145 -3.26 -9.23 -3.29
CA CYS A 145 -2.02 -9.85 -2.86
C CYS A 145 -0.87 -9.28 -3.68
N GLU A 146 0.34 -9.47 -3.21
CA GLU A 146 1.53 -8.96 -3.87
C GLU A 146 2.57 -10.06 -4.05
N ILE A 147 3.15 -10.12 -5.24
CA ILE A 147 4.44 -10.78 -5.48
C ILE A 147 5.48 -9.67 -5.48
N GLU A 148 6.36 -9.65 -4.47
CA GLU A 148 7.36 -8.59 -4.27
C GLU A 148 8.42 -8.60 -5.39
N ASP A 149 8.96 -9.79 -5.70
CA ASP A 149 9.76 -10.02 -6.90
C ASP A 149 9.49 -11.43 -7.44
N TRP A 150 8.83 -11.54 -8.59
CA TRP A 150 8.46 -12.83 -9.18
C TRP A 150 9.66 -13.71 -9.52
N ARG A 151 10.84 -13.11 -9.74
CA ARG A 151 12.08 -13.83 -10.06
C ARG A 151 12.59 -14.63 -8.87
N THR A 152 12.23 -14.24 -7.65
CA THR A 152 12.63 -14.91 -6.41
C THR A 152 11.75 -16.10 -6.03
N LEU A 153 10.59 -16.25 -6.68
CA LEU A 153 9.69 -17.39 -6.43
C LEU A 153 10.32 -18.71 -6.85
N ASP A 154 9.79 -19.84 -6.39
CA ASP A 154 10.29 -21.15 -6.82
C ASP A 154 10.01 -21.41 -8.31
N SER A 155 10.70 -22.41 -8.88
CA SER A 155 10.61 -22.72 -10.32
C SER A 155 9.20 -23.04 -10.78
N HIS A 156 8.40 -23.74 -9.97
CA HIS A 156 7.02 -24.05 -10.31
C HIS A 156 6.19 -22.76 -10.39
N SER A 157 6.31 -21.89 -9.38
CA SER A 157 5.61 -20.61 -9.37
C SER A 157 5.96 -19.74 -10.57
N ARG A 158 7.24 -19.65 -10.93
CA ARG A 158 7.66 -18.90 -12.14
C ARG A 158 7.10 -19.50 -13.42
N MET A 159 7.05 -20.83 -13.52
CA MET A 159 6.46 -21.51 -14.67
C MET A 159 4.96 -21.22 -14.81
N GLN A 160 4.20 -21.15 -13.70
CA GLN A 160 2.79 -20.76 -13.72
C GLN A 160 2.60 -19.32 -14.24
N LEU A 161 3.60 -18.44 -14.07
CA LEU A 161 3.52 -17.06 -14.54
C LEU A 161 3.81 -16.91 -16.04
N THR A 162 4.66 -17.75 -16.63
CA THR A 162 5.15 -17.60 -18.01
C THR A 162 4.04 -17.40 -19.05
N ASP A 163 2.87 -18.02 -18.84
CA ASP A 163 1.75 -17.98 -19.79
C ASP A 163 0.74 -16.85 -19.50
N VAL A 164 0.97 -16.06 -18.43
CA VAL A 164 0.02 -15.07 -17.90
C VAL A 164 0.62 -13.70 -17.58
N ILE A 165 1.95 -13.53 -17.71
CA ILE A 165 2.66 -12.24 -17.59
C ILE A 165 3.26 -11.78 -18.92
#